data_AF-A0A3N5Q2V0-F1
#
_entry.id   AF-A0A3N5Q2V0-F1
#
_cell.length_a   1.000
_cell.length_b   1.000
_cell.length_c   1.000
_cell.angle_alpha   90.00
_cell.angle_beta   90.00
_cell.angle_gamma   90.00
#
_symmetry.space_group_name_H-M   'P 1'
#
loop_
_entity.id
_entity.type
_entity.pdbx_description
1 polymer ?
#
loop_
_entity_poly.entity_id
_entity_poly.type
_entity_poly.pdbx_seq_one_letter_code
_entity_poly.pdbx_strand_id
1 'polypeptide(L)'
;MKARQKIVREALLSEHEHQPLAFVGSYTQDRGVHGLVELIRDSAAVDLGVYREKTQEDAFKYLREQIEGLGIFSLLAGNLGSHHTNLSTEVFRGFAIADSIAPFVVINDQDAKTAWPVTLLHEIAHLWLGATGISGSLAERRVEQFCDKVASEFLMSEAELRDEFSYETLGDFYTSVDAISYFANERNVSSSLVAFRLLSREAITQATFNDLSKHFYERWRAAQERQKQKAKATSGGPSYYVMKRLRNGSALVDTSERLMRSGELSTTQAAAILGVRPDY
;
A
#
# COMPACT_ATOMS: atom_id res chain seq x y z
N MET A 1 0.70 -6.32 15.74
CA MET A 1 1.81 -5.81 14.92
C MET A 1 2.93 -5.15 15.74
N LYS A 2 2.63 -4.21 16.66
CA LYS A 2 3.65 -3.50 17.47
C LYS A 2 4.70 -4.41 18.13
N ALA A 3 4.30 -5.58 18.64
CA ALA A 3 5.25 -6.54 19.21
C ALA A 3 6.30 -7.03 18.18
N ARG A 4 5.91 -7.31 16.93
CA ARG A 4 6.85 -7.71 15.87
C ARG A 4 7.82 -6.58 15.55
N GLN A 5 7.30 -5.37 15.37
CA GLN A 5 8.12 -4.19 15.09
C GLN A 5 9.12 -3.93 16.22
N LYS A 6 8.70 -4.07 17.49
CA LYS A 6 9.59 -3.92 18.65
C LYS A 6 10.75 -4.91 18.64
N ILE A 7 10.50 -6.19 18.34
CA ILE A 7 11.56 -7.21 18.27
C ILE A 7 12.55 -6.89 17.15
N VAL A 8 12.06 -6.52 15.96
CA VAL A 8 12.91 -6.12 14.84
C VAL A 8 13.74 -4.89 15.19
N ARG A 9 13.11 -3.88 15.80
CA ARG A 9 13.77 -2.64 16.24
C ARG A 9 14.90 -2.92 17.24
N GLU A 10 14.64 -3.75 18.26
CA GLU A 10 15.63 -4.11 19.28
C GLU A 10 16.82 -4.85 18.67
N ALA A 11 16.57 -5.79 17.74
CA ALA A 11 17.63 -6.54 17.08
C ALA A 11 18.43 -5.72 16.06
N LEU A 12 17.82 -4.71 15.41
CA LEU A 12 18.55 -3.77 14.57
C LEU A 12 19.44 -2.84 15.42
N LEU A 13 19.01 -2.47 16.63
CA LEU A 13 19.82 -1.63 17.53
C LEU A 13 21.01 -2.37 18.16
N SER A 14 20.97 -3.70 18.25
CA SER A 14 22.10 -4.49 18.74
C SER A 14 23.16 -4.73 17.66
N GLU A 15 22.80 -4.62 16.39
CA GLU A 15 23.75 -4.60 15.27
C GLU A 15 24.62 -3.33 15.36
N HIS A 16 25.92 -3.51 15.55
CA HIS A 16 26.87 -2.40 15.54
C HIS A 16 26.85 -1.80 14.12
N GLU A 17 26.53 -0.50 13.99
CA GLU A 17 26.41 0.29 12.75
C GLU A 17 24.99 0.60 12.23
N HIS A 18 23.91 0.17 12.88
CA HIS A 18 22.57 0.55 12.39
C HIS A 18 22.32 2.05 12.55
N GLN A 19 22.07 2.74 11.42
CA GLN A 19 21.80 4.18 11.39
C GLN A 19 20.29 4.43 11.29
N PRO A 20 19.76 5.44 12.01
CA PRO A 20 18.39 5.88 11.82
C PRO A 20 18.12 6.33 10.38
N LEU A 21 16.98 5.92 9.85
CA LEU A 21 16.47 6.36 8.56
C LEU A 21 16.07 7.83 8.64
N ALA A 22 16.94 8.69 8.11
CA ALA A 22 16.83 10.14 8.22
C ALA A 22 15.57 10.72 7.55
N PHE A 23 14.91 9.99 6.65
CA PHE A 23 13.70 10.47 5.98
C PHE A 23 12.45 10.43 6.88
N VAL A 24 12.43 9.59 7.91
CA VAL A 24 11.26 9.46 8.79
C VAL A 24 11.06 10.76 9.58
N GLY A 25 9.91 11.40 9.40
CA GLY A 25 9.60 12.70 10.01
C GLY A 25 10.37 13.89 9.43
N SER A 26 11.03 13.73 8.27
CA SER A 26 11.84 14.79 7.64
C SER A 26 11.04 15.77 6.77
N TYR A 27 9.76 15.46 6.50
CA TYR A 27 8.92 16.25 5.60
C TYR A 27 7.78 16.93 6.35
N THR A 28 7.38 18.10 5.84
CA THR A 28 6.33 18.93 6.42
C THR A 28 5.32 19.32 5.34
N GLN A 29 4.04 19.40 5.70
CA GLN A 29 2.95 19.57 4.72
C GLN A 29 3.01 20.90 3.94
N ASP A 30 3.63 21.93 4.51
CA ASP A 30 3.85 23.25 3.89
C ASP A 30 4.79 23.20 2.68
N ARG A 31 5.64 22.18 2.57
CA ARG A 31 6.48 21.93 1.38
C ARG A 31 5.68 21.38 0.20
N GLY A 32 4.39 21.08 0.39
CA GLY A 32 3.44 20.70 -0.66
C GLY A 32 3.51 19.23 -1.07
N VAL A 33 2.47 18.79 -1.78
CA VAL A 33 2.28 17.39 -2.23
C VAL A 33 3.32 16.99 -3.27
N HIS A 34 3.51 17.82 -4.30
CA HIS A 34 4.43 17.53 -5.41
C HIS A 34 5.86 17.30 -4.91
N GLY A 35 6.34 18.12 -3.97
CA GLY A 35 7.68 17.95 -3.40
C GLY A 35 7.88 16.62 -2.67
N LEU A 36 6.83 16.07 -2.02
CA LEU A 36 6.93 14.77 -1.37
C LEU A 36 6.86 13.63 -2.39
N VAL A 37 6.04 13.77 -3.43
CA VAL A 37 5.96 12.79 -4.52
C VAL A 37 7.32 12.60 -5.18
N GLU A 38 7.98 13.69 -5.58
CA GLU A 38 9.31 13.63 -6.19
C GLU A 38 10.35 13.06 -5.22
N LEU A 39 10.33 13.48 -3.95
CA LEU A 39 11.25 12.95 -2.95
C LEU A 39 11.09 11.43 -2.74
N ILE A 40 9.86 10.91 -2.71
CA ILE A 40 9.62 9.47 -2.59
C ILE A 40 10.09 8.75 -3.85
N ARG A 41 9.80 9.28 -5.05
CA ARG A 41 10.23 8.69 -6.33
C ARG A 41 11.74 8.57 -6.40
N ASP A 42 12.44 9.66 -6.08
CA ASP A 42 13.90 9.73 -6.12
C ASP A 42 14.53 8.82 -5.07
N SER A 43 14.02 8.85 -3.84
CA SER A 43 14.56 8.04 -2.74
C SER A 43 14.40 6.55 -3.04
N ALA A 44 13.20 6.14 -3.47
CA ALA A 44 12.88 4.73 -3.73
C ALA A 44 13.32 4.26 -5.13
N ALA A 45 13.86 5.14 -5.99
CA ALA A 45 14.19 4.84 -7.38
C ALA A 45 13.03 4.19 -8.18
N VAL A 46 11.80 4.69 -7.98
CA VAL A 46 10.61 4.14 -8.65
C VAL A 46 10.45 4.72 -10.04
N ASP A 47 10.42 3.84 -11.04
CA ASP A 47 10.11 4.15 -12.43
C ASP A 47 8.66 3.74 -12.74
N LEU A 48 7.83 4.73 -13.06
CA LEU A 48 6.42 4.49 -13.39
C LEU A 48 6.20 3.84 -14.77
N GLY A 49 7.13 3.99 -15.71
CA GLY A 49 7.10 3.27 -16.98
C GLY A 49 7.25 1.77 -16.72
N VAL A 50 8.27 1.39 -15.94
CA VAL A 50 8.49 0.01 -15.51
C VAL A 50 7.31 -0.54 -14.70
N TYR A 51 6.70 0.28 -13.84
CA TYR A 51 5.50 -0.10 -13.09
C TYR A 51 4.29 -0.40 -13.99
N ARG A 52 4.11 0.38 -15.08
CA ARG A 52 2.95 0.28 -15.97
C ARG A 52 3.02 -0.87 -16.97
N GLU A 53 4.22 -1.23 -17.43
CA GLU A 53 4.43 -2.37 -18.33
C GLU A 53 4.15 -3.73 -17.66
N LYS A 54 4.07 -3.76 -16.34
CA LYS A 54 3.86 -4.97 -15.55
C LYS A 54 2.38 -5.35 -15.48
N THR A 55 2.14 -6.64 -15.21
CA THR A 55 0.83 -7.06 -14.69
C THR A 55 0.56 -6.36 -13.36
N GLN A 56 -0.71 -6.20 -12.98
CA GLN A 56 -1.06 -5.58 -11.69
C GLN A 56 -0.34 -6.20 -10.49
N GLU A 57 -0.19 -7.53 -10.46
CA GLU A 57 0.46 -8.22 -9.34
C GLU A 57 1.97 -7.92 -9.32
N ASP A 58 2.61 -7.94 -10.49
CA ASP A 58 4.03 -7.62 -10.64
C ASP A 58 4.32 -6.12 -10.43
N ALA A 59 3.39 -5.25 -10.78
CA ALA A 59 3.47 -3.80 -10.57
C ALA A 59 3.51 -3.48 -9.07
N PHE A 60 2.58 -4.05 -8.30
CA PHE A 60 2.60 -3.90 -6.84
C PHE A 60 3.87 -4.51 -6.22
N LYS A 61 4.29 -5.69 -6.68
CA LYS A 61 5.53 -6.32 -6.22
C LYS A 61 6.74 -5.42 -6.46
N TYR A 62 6.88 -4.88 -7.67
CA TYR A 62 7.95 -3.95 -8.03
C TYR A 62 7.96 -2.71 -7.13
N LEU A 63 6.80 -2.04 -6.99
CA LEU A 63 6.67 -0.85 -6.15
C LEU A 63 7.06 -1.17 -4.69
N ARG A 64 6.56 -2.29 -4.17
CA ARG A 64 6.88 -2.74 -2.81
C ARG A 64 8.37 -3.03 -2.64
N GLU A 65 9.02 -3.66 -3.61
CA GLU A 65 10.47 -3.94 -3.55
C GLU A 65 11.31 -2.66 -3.55
N GLN A 66 10.95 -1.66 -4.37
CA GLN A 66 11.61 -0.35 -4.36
C GLN A 66 11.47 0.35 -3.00
N ILE A 67 10.27 0.34 -2.43
CA ILE A 67 9.98 0.90 -1.12
C ILE A 67 10.71 0.13 0.00
N GLU A 68 10.71 -1.19 -0.06
CA GLU A 68 11.42 -2.05 0.90
C GLU A 68 12.94 -1.83 0.85
N GLY A 69 13.49 -1.45 -0.31
CA GLY A 69 14.88 -1.05 -0.49
C GLY A 69 15.33 0.16 0.33
N LEU A 70 14.38 0.96 0.83
CA LEU A 70 14.65 2.08 1.75
C LEU A 70 14.84 1.66 3.21
N GLY A 71 14.76 0.37 3.52
CA GLY A 71 14.73 -0.13 4.90
C GLY A 71 13.32 -0.09 5.53
N ILE A 72 12.28 0.03 4.71
CA ILE A 72 10.88 0.02 5.16
C ILE A 72 10.35 -1.40 5.13
N PHE A 73 9.71 -1.84 6.21
CA PHE A 73 9.06 -3.15 6.25
C PHE A 73 7.59 -3.02 5.84
N SER A 74 7.25 -3.50 4.65
CA SER A 74 5.87 -3.55 4.15
C SER A 74 5.28 -4.93 4.41
N LEU A 75 4.09 -5.01 5.01
CA LEU A 75 3.40 -6.26 5.32
C LEU A 75 1.96 -6.25 4.80
N LEU A 76 1.48 -7.42 4.36
CA LEU A 76 0.07 -7.66 4.04
C LEU A 76 -0.59 -8.43 5.19
N ALA A 77 -1.59 -7.83 5.84
CA ALA A 77 -2.29 -8.45 6.95
C ALA A 77 -3.74 -7.95 7.08
N GLY A 78 -4.71 -8.87 6.93
CA GLY A 78 -6.13 -8.59 7.20
C GLY A 78 -6.54 -8.73 8.67
N ASN A 79 -5.64 -9.19 9.54
CA ASN A 79 -5.83 -9.24 10.98
C ASN A 79 -4.64 -8.61 11.72
N LEU A 80 -4.92 -7.78 12.74
CA LEU A 80 -3.90 -7.00 13.46
C LEU A 80 -3.47 -7.64 14.79
N GLY A 81 -3.75 -8.94 14.98
CA GLY A 81 -3.40 -9.69 16.19
C GLY A 81 -4.59 -10.29 16.95
N SER A 82 -5.83 -10.03 16.52
CA SER A 82 -7.00 -10.82 16.92
C SER A 82 -7.05 -12.09 16.09
N HIS A 83 -6.98 -13.26 16.73
CA HIS A 83 -7.12 -14.56 16.06
C HIS A 83 -8.57 -14.88 15.63
N HIS A 84 -9.53 -13.95 15.82
CA HIS A 84 -10.96 -14.22 15.65
C HIS A 84 -11.69 -13.36 14.62
N THR A 85 -11.09 -12.30 14.07
CA THR A 85 -11.79 -11.45 13.09
C THR A 85 -10.83 -10.72 12.16
N ASN A 86 -10.97 -10.94 10.84
CA ASN A 86 -10.42 -10.03 9.85
C ASN A 86 -11.10 -8.66 10.01
N LEU A 87 -10.34 -7.58 9.93
CA LEU A 87 -10.91 -6.23 9.93
C LEU A 87 -11.36 -5.90 8.50
N SER A 88 -12.58 -5.38 8.36
CA SER A 88 -13.06 -4.91 7.06
C SER A 88 -12.25 -3.70 6.60
N THR A 89 -12.24 -3.45 5.30
CA THR A 89 -11.63 -2.24 4.69
C THR A 89 -12.31 -0.94 5.13
N GLU A 90 -13.53 -1.04 5.67
CA GLU A 90 -14.25 0.07 6.31
C GLU A 90 -13.65 0.43 7.68
N VAL A 91 -13.02 -0.54 8.36
CA VAL A 91 -12.40 -0.35 9.67
C VAL A 91 -10.89 -0.06 9.53
N PHE A 92 -10.23 -0.67 8.55
CA PHE A 92 -8.78 -0.57 8.38
C PHE A 92 -8.37 -0.88 6.93
N ARG A 93 -7.68 0.04 6.26
CA ARG A 93 -7.04 -0.23 4.95
C ARG A 93 -5.53 -0.34 5.06
N GLY A 94 -4.92 0.54 5.85
CA GLY A 94 -3.50 0.52 6.14
C GLY A 94 -3.18 1.30 7.41
N PHE A 95 -1.98 1.07 7.95
CA PHE A 95 -1.37 1.96 8.93
C PHE A 95 0.15 1.97 8.77
N ALA A 96 0.75 3.07 9.21
CA ALA A 96 2.18 3.23 9.38
C ALA A 96 2.60 3.23 10.86
N ILE A 97 3.78 2.69 11.14
CA ILE A 97 4.56 2.93 12.37
C ILE A 97 5.80 3.72 11.93
N ALA A 98 5.76 5.03 12.15
CA ALA A 98 6.84 5.95 11.82
C ALA A 98 7.95 5.89 12.90
N ASP A 99 8.74 4.82 12.84
CA ASP A 99 9.93 4.62 13.67
C ASP A 99 11.16 4.70 12.77
N SER A 100 12.15 5.51 13.15
CA SER A 100 13.35 5.74 12.33
C SER A 100 14.32 4.54 12.30
N ILE A 101 14.12 3.52 13.13
CA ILE A 101 14.97 2.32 13.19
C ILE A 101 14.30 1.18 12.42
N ALA A 102 12.99 0.97 12.65
CA ALA A 102 12.21 -0.09 12.03
C ALA A 102 10.82 0.41 11.61
N PRO A 103 10.72 1.18 10.51
CA PRO A 103 9.45 1.70 10.03
C PRO A 103 8.63 0.56 9.41
N PHE A 104 7.38 0.44 9.84
CA PHE A 104 6.46 -0.59 9.35
C PHE A 104 5.30 0.06 8.61
N VAL A 105 4.97 -0.49 7.45
CA VAL A 105 3.72 -0.24 6.74
C VAL A 105 2.93 -1.54 6.69
N VAL A 106 1.65 -1.48 7.05
CA VAL A 106 0.75 -2.63 6.96
C VAL A 106 -0.39 -2.28 6.04
N ILE A 107 -0.67 -3.16 5.09
CA ILE A 107 -1.78 -3.07 4.15
C ILE A 107 -2.76 -4.20 4.44
N ASN A 108 -4.06 -3.90 4.44
CA ASN A 108 -5.10 -4.90 4.60
C ASN A 108 -5.18 -5.79 3.36
N ASP A 109 -4.85 -7.08 3.51
CA ASP A 109 -4.86 -8.06 2.43
C ASP A 109 -6.27 -8.51 1.99
N GLN A 110 -7.32 -7.97 2.64
CA GLN A 110 -8.72 -8.16 2.28
C GLN A 110 -9.23 -7.10 1.28
N ASP A 111 -8.46 -6.01 1.05
CA ASP A 111 -8.81 -5.02 0.04
C ASP A 111 -8.50 -5.52 -1.38
N ALA A 112 -9.04 -4.83 -2.39
CA ALA A 112 -8.73 -5.10 -3.78
C ALA A 112 -7.22 -4.95 -4.03
N LYS A 113 -6.62 -5.90 -4.78
CA LYS A 113 -5.19 -5.79 -5.16
C LYS A 113 -4.87 -4.49 -5.91
N THR A 114 -5.82 -3.98 -6.70
CA THR A 114 -5.77 -2.66 -7.37
C THR A 114 -5.61 -1.49 -6.40
N ALA A 115 -6.02 -1.63 -5.14
CA ALA A 115 -5.98 -0.60 -4.11
C ALA A 115 -4.71 -0.66 -3.25
N TRP A 116 -3.98 -1.79 -3.25
CA TRP A 116 -2.77 -1.93 -2.44
C TRP A 116 -1.67 -0.91 -2.78
N PRO A 117 -1.40 -0.54 -4.06
CA PRO A 117 -0.39 0.47 -4.38
C PRO A 117 -0.70 1.83 -3.76
N VAL A 118 -1.95 2.30 -3.85
CA VAL A 118 -2.34 3.60 -3.30
C VAL A 118 -2.31 3.58 -1.77
N THR A 119 -2.75 2.50 -1.14
CA THR A 119 -2.64 2.33 0.32
C THR A 119 -1.18 2.31 0.76
N LEU A 120 -0.31 1.55 0.08
CA LEU A 120 1.12 1.54 0.37
C LEU A 120 1.68 2.97 0.36
N LEU A 121 1.48 3.71 -0.74
CA LEU A 121 2.01 5.06 -0.89
C LEU A 121 1.44 6.06 0.13
N HIS A 122 0.17 5.88 0.51
CA HIS A 122 -0.46 6.67 1.58
C HIS A 122 0.27 6.46 2.91
N GLU A 123 0.47 5.20 3.32
CA GLU A 123 1.21 4.89 4.57
C GLU A 123 2.68 5.31 4.50
N ILE A 124 3.27 5.28 3.32
CA ILE A 124 4.63 5.78 3.10
C ILE A 124 4.70 7.29 3.32
N ALA A 125 3.71 8.05 2.84
CA ALA A 125 3.64 9.49 3.13
C ALA A 125 3.57 9.76 4.64
N HIS A 126 2.84 8.93 5.41
CA HIS A 126 2.82 9.02 6.87
C HIS A 126 4.21 8.87 7.50
N LEU A 127 5.05 7.97 6.99
CA LEU A 127 6.43 7.81 7.49
C LEU A 127 7.26 9.09 7.31
N TRP A 128 7.21 9.72 6.14
CA TRP A 128 7.93 10.96 5.87
C TRP A 128 7.44 12.13 6.74
N LEU A 129 6.15 12.14 7.09
CA LEU A 129 5.57 13.11 8.03
C LEU A 129 5.82 12.76 9.51
N GLY A 130 6.36 11.57 9.81
CA GLY A 130 6.57 11.09 11.18
C GLY A 130 5.26 10.72 11.90
N ALA A 131 4.18 10.52 11.16
CA ALA A 131 2.86 10.23 11.71
C ALA A 131 2.64 8.71 11.87
N THR A 132 2.18 8.27 13.05
CA THR A 132 1.88 6.87 13.35
C THR A 132 0.41 6.70 13.72
N GLY A 133 -0.24 5.62 13.26
CA GLY A 133 -1.52 5.15 13.79
C GLY A 133 -2.71 5.27 12.84
N ILE A 134 -3.91 5.13 13.42
CA ILE A 134 -5.22 5.14 12.76
C ILE A 134 -6.03 6.28 13.40
N SER A 135 -6.66 7.11 12.59
CA SER A 135 -6.97 8.52 12.86
C SER A 135 -8.36 8.82 13.46
N GLY A 136 -8.50 9.97 14.14
CA GLY A 136 -9.73 10.53 14.75
C GLY A 136 -9.78 12.07 14.98
N SER A 137 -8.68 12.82 14.97
CA SER A 137 -8.65 14.29 15.21
C SER A 137 -8.69 15.16 13.94
N LEU A 138 -8.94 16.48 14.06
CA LEU A 138 -8.96 17.41 12.90
C LEU A 138 -7.58 17.59 12.25
N ALA A 139 -6.51 17.64 13.05
CA ALA A 139 -5.15 17.70 12.54
C ALA A 139 -4.82 16.42 11.76
N GLU A 140 -5.24 15.27 12.29
CA GLU A 140 -5.12 13.99 11.59
C GLU A 140 -5.87 14.01 10.26
N ARG A 141 -7.10 14.56 10.18
CA ARG A 141 -7.81 14.70 8.89
C ARG A 141 -7.02 15.46 7.82
N ARG A 142 -6.27 16.50 8.19
CA ARG A 142 -5.42 17.23 7.24
C ARG A 142 -4.22 16.39 6.79
N VAL A 143 -3.66 15.59 7.69
CA VAL A 143 -2.60 14.63 7.37
C VAL A 143 -3.14 13.56 6.42
N GLU A 144 -4.28 12.93 6.72
CA GLU A 144 -4.93 11.93 5.86
C GLU A 144 -5.16 12.48 4.44
N GLN A 145 -5.77 13.66 4.33
CA GLN A 145 -6.03 14.29 3.03
C GLN A 145 -4.74 14.60 2.25
N PHE A 146 -3.66 14.91 2.96
CA PHE A 146 -2.36 15.15 2.34
C PHE A 146 -1.75 13.83 1.85
N CYS A 147 -1.78 12.78 2.67
CA CYS A 147 -1.30 11.44 2.29
C CYS A 147 -2.08 10.86 1.11
N ASP A 148 -3.42 11.03 1.07
CA ASP A 148 -4.26 10.65 -0.08
C ASP A 148 -3.85 11.38 -1.37
N LYS A 149 -3.59 12.68 -1.26
CA LYS A 149 -3.11 13.48 -2.40
C LYS A 149 -1.75 13.02 -2.87
N VAL A 150 -0.81 12.76 -1.97
CA VAL A 150 0.53 12.24 -2.29
C VAL A 150 0.42 10.88 -2.99
N ALA A 151 -0.34 9.95 -2.44
CA ALA A 151 -0.49 8.60 -3.00
C ALA A 151 -1.13 8.62 -4.40
N SER A 152 -2.17 9.44 -4.57
CA SER A 152 -2.85 9.57 -5.87
C SER A 152 -1.99 10.28 -6.92
N GLU A 153 -1.31 11.38 -6.56
CA GLU A 153 -0.40 12.12 -7.45
C GLU A 153 0.82 11.30 -7.85
N PHE A 154 1.30 10.44 -6.94
CA PHE A 154 2.44 9.57 -7.22
C PHE A 154 2.14 8.59 -8.35
N LEU A 155 0.98 7.92 -8.34
CA LEU A 155 0.64 6.93 -9.37
C LEU A 155 0.15 7.56 -10.68
N MET A 156 -0.45 8.74 -10.57
CA MET A 156 -1.09 9.45 -11.67
C MET A 156 -0.95 10.95 -11.45
N SER A 157 -0.03 11.56 -12.19
CA SER A 157 0.26 12.98 -12.01
C SER A 157 -0.88 13.86 -12.53
N GLU A 158 -0.94 15.08 -12.03
CA GLU A 158 -1.95 16.04 -12.50
C GLU A 158 -1.78 16.41 -13.97
N ALA A 159 -0.53 16.48 -14.45
CA ALA A 159 -0.24 16.75 -15.85
C ALA A 159 -0.74 15.61 -16.75
N GLU A 160 -0.43 14.38 -16.39
CA GLU A 160 -0.87 13.19 -17.11
C GLU A 160 -2.40 13.08 -17.17
N LEU A 161 -3.08 13.23 -16.03
CA LEU A 161 -4.55 13.15 -16.02
C LEU A 161 -5.18 14.26 -16.87
N ARG A 162 -4.57 15.44 -16.93
CA ARG A 162 -5.04 16.54 -17.77
C ARG A 162 -4.82 16.25 -19.26
N ASP A 163 -3.67 15.70 -19.63
CA ASP A 163 -3.21 15.66 -21.02
C ASP A 163 -3.60 14.35 -21.73
N GLU A 164 -3.79 13.25 -20.99
CA GLU A 164 -3.99 11.91 -21.57
C GLU A 164 -5.40 11.34 -21.35
N PHE A 165 -6.22 11.93 -20.48
CA PHE A 165 -7.58 11.45 -20.25
C PHE A 165 -8.55 12.04 -21.28
N SER A 166 -9.36 11.19 -21.90
CA SER A 166 -10.42 11.59 -22.84
C SER A 166 -11.62 12.22 -22.12
N TYR A 167 -11.56 13.50 -21.80
CA TYR A 167 -12.64 14.21 -21.08
C TYR A 167 -13.97 14.27 -21.84
N GLU A 168 -13.92 14.22 -23.18
CA GLU A 168 -15.08 14.22 -24.06
C GLU A 168 -16.00 13.02 -23.85
N THR A 169 -15.51 11.95 -23.22
CA THR A 169 -16.29 10.74 -22.95
C THR A 169 -17.09 10.79 -21.65
N LEU A 170 -16.95 11.87 -20.85
CA LEU A 170 -17.59 12.00 -19.53
C LEU A 170 -19.10 12.35 -19.55
N GLY A 171 -19.74 12.27 -20.72
CA GLY A 171 -21.16 12.61 -20.88
C GLY A 171 -22.11 11.49 -20.46
N ASP A 172 -22.02 10.33 -21.11
CA ASP A 172 -22.83 9.16 -20.81
C ASP A 172 -22.17 8.29 -19.72
N PHE A 173 -22.99 7.70 -18.84
CA PHE A 173 -22.50 6.93 -17.70
C PHE A 173 -21.65 5.73 -18.12
N TYR A 174 -22.10 4.93 -19.08
CA TYR A 174 -21.37 3.74 -19.50
C TYR A 174 -20.11 4.09 -20.28
N THR A 175 -20.18 5.13 -21.12
CA THR A 175 -19.02 5.68 -21.81
C THR A 175 -17.97 6.18 -20.81
N SER A 176 -18.40 6.86 -19.74
CA SER A 176 -17.53 7.30 -18.64
C SER A 176 -16.89 6.11 -17.92
N VAL A 177 -17.67 5.07 -17.60
CA VAL A 177 -17.19 3.83 -16.98
C VAL A 177 -16.08 3.18 -17.81
N ASP A 178 -16.27 3.10 -19.12
CA ASP A 178 -15.30 2.47 -20.03
C ASP A 178 -14.02 3.30 -20.15
N ALA A 179 -14.12 4.62 -20.34
CA ALA A 179 -12.97 5.51 -20.41
C ALA A 179 -12.15 5.51 -19.12
N ILE A 180 -12.82 5.59 -17.96
CA ILE A 180 -12.17 5.52 -16.65
C ILE A 180 -11.49 4.17 -16.45
N SER A 181 -12.16 3.07 -16.82
CA SER A 181 -11.59 1.72 -16.67
C SER A 181 -10.39 1.50 -17.59
N TYR A 182 -10.46 1.96 -18.83
CA TYR A 182 -9.34 1.90 -19.77
C TYR A 182 -8.15 2.67 -19.22
N PHE A 183 -8.36 3.93 -18.84
CA PHE A 183 -7.31 4.79 -18.30
C PHE A 183 -6.66 4.21 -17.03
N ALA A 184 -7.47 3.62 -16.15
CA ALA A 184 -7.00 2.98 -14.92
C ALA A 184 -6.16 1.72 -15.17
N ASN A 185 -6.58 0.89 -16.15
CA ASN A 185 -5.88 -0.35 -16.49
C ASN A 185 -4.48 -0.07 -17.05
N GLU A 186 -4.34 0.88 -17.98
CA GLU A 186 -3.04 1.28 -18.55
C GLU A 186 -2.06 1.82 -17.49
N ARG A 187 -2.58 2.22 -16.33
CA ARG A 187 -1.81 2.79 -15.21
C ARG A 187 -1.63 1.85 -14.04
N ASN A 188 -2.15 0.63 -14.10
CA ASN A 188 -2.17 -0.30 -12.97
C ASN A 188 -2.75 0.33 -11.69
N VAL A 189 -3.84 1.10 -11.83
CA VAL A 189 -4.58 1.72 -10.71
C VAL A 189 -6.04 1.28 -10.70
N SER A 190 -6.77 1.60 -9.63
CA SER A 190 -8.21 1.35 -9.57
C SER A 190 -9.01 2.41 -10.32
N SER A 191 -10.12 2.01 -10.96
CA SER A 191 -11.08 2.94 -11.57
C SER A 191 -11.63 3.96 -10.56
N SER A 192 -11.80 3.54 -9.30
CA SER A 192 -12.24 4.44 -8.21
C SER A 192 -11.22 5.55 -7.92
N LEU A 193 -9.91 5.28 -8.05
CA LEU A 193 -8.88 6.31 -7.90
C LEU A 193 -8.95 7.35 -9.02
N VAL A 194 -9.14 6.91 -10.25
CA VAL A 194 -9.31 7.80 -11.40
C VAL A 194 -10.56 8.66 -11.24
N ALA A 195 -11.70 8.06 -10.87
CA ALA A 195 -12.93 8.80 -10.58
C ALA A 195 -12.74 9.82 -9.45
N PHE A 196 -12.02 9.48 -8.37
CA PHE A 196 -11.72 10.40 -7.28
C PHE A 196 -10.88 11.60 -7.73
N ARG A 197 -9.93 11.38 -8.63
CA ARG A 197 -9.07 12.43 -9.18
C ARG A 197 -9.80 13.32 -10.18
N LEU A 198 -10.72 12.77 -10.97
CA LEU A 198 -11.64 13.55 -11.80
C LEU A 198 -12.56 14.43 -10.95
N LEU A 199 -13.08 13.91 -9.84
CA LEU A 199 -13.86 14.70 -8.87
C LEU A 199 -13.02 15.83 -8.27
N SER A 200 -11.77 15.53 -7.87
CA SER A 200 -10.84 16.51 -7.29
C SER A 200 -10.49 17.67 -8.24
N ARG A 201 -10.64 17.43 -9.55
CA ARG A 201 -10.48 18.42 -10.63
C ARG A 201 -11.79 19.06 -11.07
N GLU A 202 -12.90 18.77 -10.40
CA GLU A 202 -14.25 19.23 -10.76
C GLU A 202 -14.69 18.79 -12.17
N ALA A 203 -14.03 17.79 -12.77
CA ALA A 203 -14.37 17.26 -14.09
C ALA A 203 -15.65 16.39 -14.06
N ILE A 204 -16.01 15.89 -12.87
CA ILE A 204 -17.28 15.21 -12.61
C ILE A 204 -17.91 15.75 -11.32
N THR A 205 -19.22 15.65 -11.22
CA THR A 205 -19.95 16.06 -10.01
C THR A 205 -19.81 15.02 -8.90
N GLN A 206 -20.07 15.42 -7.65
CA GLN A 206 -20.15 14.50 -6.52
C GLN A 206 -21.20 13.38 -6.74
N ALA A 207 -22.32 13.69 -7.40
CA ALA A 207 -23.35 12.71 -7.72
C ALA A 207 -22.82 11.66 -8.71
N THR A 208 -22.20 12.11 -9.80
CA THR A 208 -21.55 11.23 -10.79
C THR A 208 -20.48 10.35 -10.14
N PHE A 209 -19.64 10.93 -9.26
CA PHE A 209 -18.62 10.17 -8.53
C PHE A 209 -19.23 9.07 -7.65
N ASN A 210 -20.34 9.36 -6.95
CA ASN A 210 -21.02 8.38 -6.11
C ASN A 210 -21.56 7.21 -6.94
N ASP A 211 -22.17 7.49 -8.08
CA ASP A 211 -22.71 6.47 -9.00
C ASP A 211 -21.59 5.60 -9.59
N LEU A 212 -20.50 6.23 -10.06
CA LEU A 212 -19.31 5.53 -10.55
C LEU A 212 -18.67 4.67 -9.47
N SER A 213 -18.49 5.21 -8.26
CA SER A 213 -17.90 4.49 -7.13
C SER A 213 -18.71 3.26 -6.76
N LYS A 214 -20.04 3.39 -6.71
CA LYS A 214 -20.95 2.28 -6.48
C LYS A 214 -20.82 1.22 -7.57
N HIS A 215 -20.81 1.63 -8.84
CA HIS A 215 -20.67 0.71 -9.97
C HIS A 215 -19.34 -0.06 -9.93
N PHE A 216 -18.21 0.62 -9.70
CA PHE A 216 -16.90 -0.03 -9.61
C PHE A 216 -16.82 -0.98 -8.42
N TYR A 217 -17.40 -0.62 -7.28
CA TYR A 217 -17.48 -1.50 -6.11
C TYR A 217 -18.29 -2.76 -6.39
N GLU A 218 -19.47 -2.64 -7.01
CA GLU A 218 -20.31 -3.78 -7.38
C GLU A 218 -19.60 -4.70 -8.39
N ARG A 219 -18.93 -4.11 -9.40
CA ARG A 219 -18.13 -4.86 -10.39
C ARG A 219 -16.99 -5.64 -9.72
N TRP A 220 -16.27 -5.01 -8.78
CA TRP A 220 -15.22 -5.67 -8.00
C TRP A 220 -15.78 -6.82 -7.16
N ARG A 221 -16.88 -6.59 -6.44
CA ARG A 221 -17.53 -7.62 -5.61
C ARG A 221 -17.97 -8.82 -6.44
N ALA A 222 -18.54 -8.59 -7.62
CA ALA A 222 -18.93 -9.64 -8.55
C ALA A 222 -17.71 -10.39 -9.14
N ALA A 223 -16.57 -9.72 -9.35
CA ALA A 223 -15.33 -10.37 -9.78
C ALA A 223 -14.74 -11.25 -8.67
N GLN A 224 -14.77 -10.79 -7.41
CA GLN A 224 -14.31 -11.55 -6.24
C GLN A 224 -15.12 -12.84 -6.04
N GLU A 225 -16.46 -12.76 -6.10
CA GLU A 225 -17.31 -13.95 -5.95
C GLU A 225 -17.04 -14.99 -7.06
N ARG A 226 -16.86 -14.53 -8.31
CA ARG A 226 -16.48 -15.40 -9.43
C ARG A 226 -15.12 -16.06 -9.22
N GLN A 227 -14.11 -15.34 -8.71
CA GLN A 227 -12.81 -15.91 -8.38
C GLN A 227 -12.92 -16.97 -7.27
N LYS A 228 -13.69 -16.69 -6.21
CA LYS A 228 -13.92 -17.64 -5.11
C LYS A 228 -14.60 -18.93 -5.59
N GLN A 229 -15.56 -18.81 -6.50
CA GLN A 229 -16.22 -19.98 -7.11
C GLN A 229 -15.25 -20.80 -7.96
N LYS A 230 -14.40 -20.16 -8.78
CA LYS A 230 -13.35 -20.83 -9.55
C LYS A 230 -12.33 -21.53 -8.64
N ALA A 231 -11.87 -20.87 -7.58
CA ALA A 231 -10.91 -21.43 -6.64
C ALA A 231 -11.45 -22.65 -5.87
N LYS A 232 -12.76 -22.72 -5.62
CA LYS A 232 -13.43 -23.92 -5.06
C LYS A 232 -13.49 -25.07 -6.05
N ALA A 233 -13.47 -24.79 -7.36
CA ALA A 233 -13.56 -25.80 -8.42
C ALA A 233 -12.18 -26.38 -8.82
N THR A 234 -11.08 -25.70 -8.49
CA THR A 234 -9.71 -26.14 -8.76
C THR A 234 -9.01 -26.61 -7.48
N SER A 235 -8.44 -27.81 -7.47
CA SER A 235 -7.54 -28.25 -6.40
C SER A 235 -6.13 -27.70 -6.62
N GLY A 236 -5.62 -26.94 -5.64
CA GLY A 236 -4.24 -26.41 -5.67
C GLY A 236 -4.18 -24.91 -5.43
N GLY A 237 -4.03 -24.51 -4.16
CA GLY A 237 -3.66 -23.14 -3.79
C GLY A 237 -2.14 -22.98 -3.70
N PRO A 238 -1.63 -21.74 -3.64
CA PRO A 238 -0.22 -21.49 -3.36
C PRO A 238 0.18 -22.15 -2.03
N SER A 239 1.42 -22.63 -1.95
CA SER A 239 1.96 -23.20 -0.70
C SER A 239 1.85 -22.19 0.46
N TYR A 240 1.61 -22.69 1.66
CA TYR A 240 1.56 -21.90 2.89
C TYR A 240 2.78 -20.97 3.03
N TYR A 241 3.98 -21.47 2.72
CA TYR A 241 5.23 -20.70 2.79
C TYR A 241 5.29 -19.57 1.76
N VAL A 242 4.76 -19.79 0.55
CA VAL A 242 4.69 -18.76 -0.49
C VAL A 242 3.78 -17.61 -0.03
N MET A 243 2.61 -17.94 0.52
CA MET A 243 1.69 -16.93 1.05
C MET A 243 2.28 -16.19 2.25
N LYS A 244 3.02 -16.88 3.12
CA LYS A 244 3.69 -16.27 4.26
C LYS A 244 4.79 -15.31 3.85
N ARG A 245 5.63 -15.69 2.88
CA ARG A 245 6.66 -14.81 2.33
C ARG A 245 6.03 -13.57 1.68
N LEU A 246 4.99 -13.76 0.86
CA LEU A 246 4.24 -12.65 0.27
C LEU A 246 3.68 -11.69 1.33
N ARG A 247 3.11 -12.22 2.43
CA ARG A 247 2.55 -11.40 3.50
C ARG A 247 3.61 -10.63 4.29
N ASN A 248 4.74 -11.24 4.59
CA ASN A 248 5.79 -10.60 5.39
C ASN A 248 6.65 -9.61 4.59
N GLY A 249 6.75 -9.77 3.26
CA GLY A 249 7.63 -8.95 2.42
C GLY A 249 9.06 -9.49 2.43
N SER A 250 9.83 -9.09 1.42
CA SER A 250 11.21 -9.56 1.27
C SER A 250 12.10 -8.93 2.34
N ALA A 251 11.98 -7.62 2.57
CA ALA A 251 12.78 -6.92 3.58
C ALA A 251 12.68 -7.55 4.98
N LEU A 252 11.48 -7.91 5.43
CA LEU A 252 11.31 -8.50 6.77
C LEU A 252 11.88 -9.92 6.84
N VAL A 253 11.68 -10.72 5.79
CA VAL A 253 12.19 -12.10 5.72
C VAL A 253 13.72 -12.08 5.69
N ASP A 254 14.31 -11.31 4.79
CA ASP A 254 15.75 -11.24 4.59
C ASP A 254 16.46 -10.64 5.81
N THR A 255 15.87 -9.60 6.43
CA THR A 255 16.38 -9.03 7.69
C THR A 255 16.29 -10.03 8.82
N SER A 256 15.18 -10.76 8.96
CA SER A 256 15.03 -11.77 10.01
C SER A 256 16.04 -12.90 9.85
N GLU A 257 16.28 -13.35 8.61
CA GLU A 257 17.29 -14.38 8.32
C GLU A 257 18.70 -13.88 8.64
N ARG A 258 19.05 -12.67 8.20
CA ARG A 258 20.35 -12.03 8.47
C ARG A 258 20.62 -11.90 9.96
N LEU A 259 19.67 -11.35 10.73
CA LEU A 259 19.81 -11.14 12.16
C LEU A 259 19.82 -12.46 12.96
N MET A 260 19.14 -13.50 12.46
CA MET A 260 19.23 -14.84 13.05
C MET A 260 20.61 -15.45 12.81
N ARG A 261 21.19 -15.27 11.60
CA ARG A 261 22.54 -15.74 11.27
C ARG A 261 23.64 -15.02 12.06
N SER A 262 23.46 -13.74 12.38
CA SER A 262 24.40 -12.97 13.22
C SER A 262 24.24 -13.21 14.73
N GLY A 263 23.18 -13.90 15.14
CA GLY A 263 22.90 -14.20 16.55
C GLY A 263 22.11 -13.12 17.29
N GLU A 264 21.69 -12.05 16.60
CA GLU A 264 20.88 -10.95 17.15
C GLU A 264 19.40 -11.34 17.35
N LEU A 265 18.93 -12.34 16.60
CA LEU A 265 17.62 -12.95 16.79
C LEU A 265 17.75 -14.44 17.13
N SER A 266 17.04 -14.88 18.17
CA SER A 266 16.76 -16.29 18.38
C SER A 266 15.77 -16.83 17.33
N THR A 267 15.76 -18.15 17.14
CA THR A 267 14.78 -18.83 16.26
C THR A 267 13.34 -18.55 16.67
N THR A 268 13.06 -18.46 17.99
CA THR A 268 11.74 -18.13 18.52
C THR A 268 11.34 -16.69 18.20
N GLN A 269 12.26 -15.72 18.30
CA GLN A 269 12.01 -14.33 17.92
C GLN A 269 11.76 -14.20 16.41
N ALA A 270 12.57 -14.86 15.58
CA ALA A 270 12.38 -14.89 14.13
C ALA A 270 11.02 -15.49 13.75
N ALA A 271 10.63 -16.61 14.39
CA ALA A 271 9.31 -17.21 14.20
C ALA A 271 8.17 -16.26 14.59
N ALA A 272 8.31 -15.52 15.70
CA ALA A 272 7.34 -14.54 16.15
C ALA A 272 7.20 -13.35 15.18
N ILE A 273 8.32 -12.82 14.66
CA ILE A 273 8.35 -11.75 13.65
C ILE A 273 7.63 -12.20 12.38
N LEU A 274 7.95 -13.39 11.87
CA LEU A 274 7.38 -13.93 10.64
C LEU A 274 5.95 -14.49 10.84
N GLY A 275 5.52 -14.59 12.10
CA GLY A 275 4.24 -15.17 12.49
C GLY A 275 4.11 -16.64 12.11
N VAL A 276 5.21 -17.38 12.13
CA VAL A 276 5.27 -18.83 11.95
C VAL A 276 5.26 -19.45 13.34
N ARG A 277 4.49 -20.52 13.55
CA ARG A 277 4.60 -21.27 14.81
C ARG A 277 5.86 -22.13 14.70
N PRO A 278 6.77 -22.12 15.70
CA PRO A 278 7.82 -23.11 15.75
C PRO A 278 7.16 -24.49 15.90
N ASP A 279 7.47 -25.39 14.98
CA ASP A 279 7.14 -26.81 15.14
C ASP A 279 8.05 -27.33 16.27
N TYR A 280 7.45 -27.62 17.42
CA TYR A 280 8.09 -28.37 18.52
C TYR A 280 7.49 -29.77 18.56
#